data_AF-A0A953R9E4-F1
#
_entry.id   AF-A0A953R9E4-F1
#
_cell.length_a   1.000
_cell.length_b   1.000
_cell.length_c   1.000
_cell.angle_alpha   90.00
_cell.angle_beta   90.00
_cell.angle_gamma   90.00
#
_symmetry.space_group_name_H-M   'P 1'
#
loop_
_entity.id
_entity.type
_entity.pdbx_description
1 polymer ?
#
loop_
_entity_poly.entity_id
_entity_poly.type
_entity_poly.pdbx_seq_one_letter_code
_entity_poly.pdbx_strand_id
1 'polypeptide(L)'
;MHNFSIHLRATAACAVLGAVVFTGAAPYCRAQATASQASAPSQKKYKDGEYEIVSQAYKDAVEPPGATPEALASLHAKELADLDAWTQKFPDSDYKDDRAYLYLQACAKLNQPAKVLEYGSQLMSKDLNAIFNGPGTEQLAGLPIKLTMLNVFYSVALNAANVPGATANQLAQGQRAARALVDLAPKYFTPGNKPAGQTDAAWAAAGADVVSKARTAMVALALKPGLDAQQKKDCPGQETAFSKALADYPYSGLAAYQLGVALLSCEVGNPDKVSQALWEIARASSLDPAKSGLEPKDLPGIESYLKKVYARIHGSEEGLDQLKQQALGSPAPPAGFKIKSATEIAQEKQAEFEKSNPQLALWMKIKGQLADTTGEQYFQGQLKDTAVPQLTGTLIEATPACRSKELMVAVPLPDAPKPLQAEITLKLDKPLGGKPEFGAEFHWEGVPTAFAKDPFMLTMDTESGKIEGLKTTPCTTAPAGAKKGTTKKK
;
A
#
# COMPACT_ATOMS: atom_id res chain seq x y z
N MET A 1 -3.98 5.00 11.04
CA MET A 1 -2.79 5.05 10.15
C MET A 1 -1.49 5.40 10.87
N HIS A 2 -1.52 5.86 12.14
CA HIS A 2 -0.31 6.06 12.95
C HIS A 2 0.29 4.76 13.53
N ASN A 3 -0.45 3.64 13.59
CA ASN A 3 0.02 2.43 14.26
C ASN A 3 0.97 1.56 13.41
N PHE A 4 0.90 1.63 12.08
CA PHE A 4 1.71 0.79 11.20
C PHE A 4 3.20 1.22 11.17
N SER A 5 3.45 2.53 11.16
CA SER A 5 4.80 3.11 11.30
C SER A 5 5.37 2.99 12.72
N ILE A 6 4.51 2.86 13.75
CA ILE A 6 4.92 2.57 15.13
C ILE A 6 5.32 1.11 15.31
N HIS A 7 4.66 0.16 14.63
CA HIS A 7 5.03 -1.26 14.72
C HIS A 7 6.37 -1.58 14.05
N LEU A 8 6.75 -0.89 12.98
CA LEU A 8 8.07 -1.04 12.35
C LEU A 8 9.23 -0.55 13.24
N ARG A 9 8.95 0.41 14.14
CA ARG A 9 9.89 0.85 15.19
C ARG A 9 10.01 -0.18 16.33
N ALA A 10 8.99 -1.02 16.52
CA ALA A 10 8.98 -2.05 17.55
C ALA A 10 9.56 -3.39 17.06
N THR A 11 9.42 -3.74 15.77
CA THR A 11 9.94 -5.02 15.23
C THR A 11 11.45 -5.02 14.97
N ALA A 12 12.11 -3.86 14.93
CA ALA A 12 13.56 -3.77 14.94
C ALA A 12 14.20 -4.16 16.30
N ALA A 13 13.40 -4.35 17.36
CA ALA A 13 13.88 -4.60 18.72
C ALA A 13 14.05 -6.09 19.09
N CYS A 14 13.67 -7.06 18.24
CA CYS A 14 13.62 -8.48 18.63
C CYS A 14 14.56 -9.43 17.85
N ALA A 15 15.56 -8.93 17.13
CA ALA A 15 16.50 -9.80 16.45
C ALA A 15 17.66 -10.21 17.39
N VAL A 16 17.36 -11.17 18.26
CA VAL A 16 18.31 -11.86 19.11
C VAL A 16 19.20 -12.75 18.23
N LEU A 17 20.40 -12.27 17.89
CA LEU A 17 21.54 -13.16 17.62
C LEU A 17 22.22 -13.62 18.93
N GLY A 18 21.65 -13.24 20.09
CA GLY A 18 22.19 -13.50 21.43
C GLY A 18 21.73 -14.77 22.13
N ALA A 19 21.05 -15.71 21.46
CA ALA A 19 20.57 -16.93 22.12
C ALA A 19 20.84 -18.19 21.28
N VAL A 20 22.09 -18.40 20.86
CA VAL A 20 22.58 -19.78 20.77
C VAL A 20 23.08 -20.15 22.16
N VAL A 21 22.16 -20.67 22.99
CA VAL A 21 22.51 -21.23 24.29
C VAL A 21 23.39 -22.45 24.04
N PHE A 22 24.70 -22.29 24.16
CA PHE A 22 25.60 -23.42 24.34
C PHE A 22 25.48 -23.89 25.79
N THR A 23 24.56 -24.82 26.05
CA THR A 23 24.64 -25.65 27.26
C THR A 23 25.78 -26.64 27.06
N GLY A 24 27.01 -26.21 27.35
CA GLY A 24 28.19 -27.05 27.29
C GLY A 24 29.28 -26.44 28.15
N ALA A 25 29.41 -26.91 29.39
CA ALA A 25 30.57 -26.61 30.21
C ALA A 25 31.82 -27.15 29.50
N ALA A 26 32.57 -26.29 28.83
CA ALA A 26 33.89 -26.60 28.32
C ALA A 26 34.94 -25.93 29.21
N PRO A 27 36.01 -26.64 29.59
CA PRO A 27 37.02 -26.13 30.51
C PRO A 27 37.82 -25.01 29.86
N TYR A 28 37.99 -23.90 30.58
CA TYR A 28 39.01 -22.89 30.32
C TYR A 28 40.38 -23.60 30.16
N CYS A 29 40.88 -23.76 28.94
CA CYS A 29 42.15 -24.43 28.74
C CYS A 29 43.30 -23.52 29.20
N ARG A 30 43.95 -23.97 30.28
CA ARG A 30 45.31 -23.62 30.67
C ARG A 30 46.25 -23.78 29.46
N ALA A 31 46.99 -22.74 29.12
CA ALA A 31 48.14 -22.87 28.24
C ALA A 31 49.29 -23.53 29.02
N GLN A 32 49.60 -24.79 28.69
CA GLN A 32 50.94 -25.36 28.94
C GLN A 32 51.71 -25.34 27.63
N ALA A 33 52.89 -24.72 27.67
CA ALA A 33 53.79 -24.60 26.54
C ALA A 33 54.49 -25.93 26.25
N THR A 34 54.43 -26.39 25.00
CA THR A 34 55.51 -27.15 24.36
C THR A 34 55.61 -26.76 22.89
N ALA A 35 56.84 -26.55 22.44
CA ALA A 35 57.19 -25.91 21.18
C ALA A 35 57.08 -26.85 19.96
N SER A 36 56.52 -26.37 18.85
CA SER A 36 56.98 -26.67 17.49
C SER A 36 56.50 -25.58 16.54
N GLN A 37 57.41 -25.03 15.74
CA GLN A 37 57.21 -23.87 14.87
C GLN A 37 56.44 -24.22 13.58
N ALA A 38 55.35 -23.49 13.34
CA ALA A 38 54.96 -23.01 12.03
C ALA A 38 54.53 -21.54 12.22
N SER A 39 54.95 -20.65 11.32
CA SER A 39 54.79 -19.20 11.42
C SER A 39 53.31 -18.79 11.53
N ALA A 40 52.87 -18.53 12.76
CA ALA A 40 51.56 -17.99 13.10
C ALA A 40 51.64 -16.45 13.24
N PRO A 41 50.56 -15.70 12.95
CA PRO A 41 50.45 -14.30 13.33
C PRO A 41 50.68 -14.15 14.84
N SER A 42 51.33 -13.06 15.24
CA SER A 42 51.82 -12.82 16.61
C SER A 42 50.78 -13.16 17.68
N GLN A 43 51.05 -14.18 18.49
CA GLN A 43 50.24 -14.53 19.65
C GLN A 43 50.19 -13.32 20.60
N LYS A 44 48.99 -12.77 20.85
CA LYS A 44 48.76 -11.62 21.76
C LYS A 44 49.45 -11.87 23.10
N LYS A 45 50.11 -10.86 23.68
CA LYS A 45 50.83 -10.99 24.95
C LYS A 45 50.26 -10.04 26.00
N TYR A 46 50.14 -10.55 27.23
CA TYR A 46 49.79 -9.72 28.38
C TYR A 46 50.99 -8.87 28.80
N LYS A 47 50.73 -7.60 29.13
CA LYS A 47 51.67 -6.79 29.91
C LYS A 47 51.64 -7.19 31.39
N ASP A 48 52.64 -6.76 32.14
CA ASP A 48 52.73 -7.05 33.57
C ASP A 48 51.47 -6.52 34.31
N GLY A 49 50.79 -7.40 35.05
CA GLY A 49 49.52 -7.12 35.73
C GLY A 49 48.28 -6.90 34.84
N GLU A 50 48.37 -7.14 33.51
CA GLU A 50 47.24 -6.97 32.59
C GLU A 50 46.31 -8.18 32.56
N TYR A 51 46.84 -9.38 32.81
CA TYR A 51 46.11 -10.65 32.71
C TYR A 51 44.82 -10.65 33.53
N GLU A 52 44.89 -10.17 34.78
CA GLU A 52 43.75 -10.12 35.69
C GLU A 52 42.65 -9.19 35.16
N ILE A 53 43.02 -8.04 34.60
CA ILE A 53 42.06 -7.06 34.07
C ILE A 53 41.36 -7.61 32.83
N VAL A 54 42.12 -8.17 31.88
CA VAL A 54 41.55 -8.79 30.67
C VAL A 54 40.61 -9.93 31.03
N SER A 55 41.06 -10.81 31.92
CA SER A 55 40.29 -11.97 32.36
C SER A 55 38.99 -11.56 33.05
N GLN A 56 39.01 -10.47 33.83
CA GLN A 56 37.82 -9.95 34.49
C GLN A 56 36.86 -9.32 33.47
N ALA A 57 37.35 -8.49 32.55
CA ALA A 57 36.53 -7.90 31.48
C ALA A 57 35.81 -8.97 30.64
N TYR A 58 36.47 -10.10 30.35
CA TYR A 58 35.86 -11.18 29.57
C TYR A 58 34.76 -11.90 30.34
N LYS A 59 34.90 -12.01 31.67
CA LYS A 59 33.87 -12.59 32.54
C LYS A 59 32.67 -11.66 32.67
N ASP A 60 32.89 -10.36 32.87
CA ASP A 60 31.82 -9.38 33.01
C ASP A 60 30.97 -9.25 31.75
N ALA A 61 31.55 -9.53 30.58
CA ALA A 61 30.83 -9.52 29.30
C ALA A 61 29.84 -10.69 29.13
N VAL A 62 29.93 -11.74 29.95
CA VAL A 62 29.05 -12.92 29.90
C VAL A 62 27.90 -12.74 30.88
N GLU A 63 26.67 -12.67 30.35
CA GLU A 63 25.47 -12.49 31.15
C GLU A 63 25.10 -13.75 31.94
N PRO A 64 24.83 -13.65 33.26
CA PRO A 64 24.36 -14.78 34.05
C PRO A 64 22.98 -15.27 33.59
N PRO A 65 22.77 -16.60 33.45
CA PRO A 65 21.45 -17.13 33.13
C PRO A 65 20.41 -16.72 34.18
N GLY A 66 19.27 -16.18 33.72
CA GLY A 66 18.16 -15.79 34.60
C GLY A 66 18.37 -14.49 35.38
N ALA A 67 19.38 -13.68 35.03
CA ALA A 67 19.56 -12.35 35.62
C ALA A 67 18.35 -11.43 35.34
N THR A 68 17.97 -10.61 36.33
CA THR A 68 16.90 -9.62 36.16
C THR A 68 17.37 -8.43 35.32
N PRO A 69 16.47 -7.66 34.69
CA PRO A 69 16.84 -6.46 33.94
C PRO A 69 17.70 -5.46 34.74
N GLU A 70 17.44 -5.31 36.04
CA GLU A 70 18.19 -4.40 36.92
C GLU A 70 19.61 -4.92 37.18
N ALA A 71 19.76 -6.24 37.35
CA ALA A 71 21.06 -6.88 37.53
C ALA A 71 21.91 -6.78 36.25
N LEU A 72 21.29 -6.96 35.08
CA LEU A 72 21.94 -6.78 33.78
C LEU A 72 22.39 -5.33 33.58
N ALA A 73 21.52 -4.35 33.82
CA ALA A 73 21.87 -2.93 33.72
C ALA A 73 23.07 -2.56 34.60
N SER A 74 23.10 -3.08 35.84
CA SER A 74 24.21 -2.86 36.77
C SER A 74 25.51 -3.54 36.30
N LEU A 75 25.41 -4.76 35.77
CA LEU A 75 26.54 -5.50 35.20
C LEU A 75 27.17 -4.75 34.02
N HIS A 76 26.37 -4.26 33.07
CA HIS A 76 26.90 -3.58 31.88
C HIS A 76 27.47 -2.20 32.21
N ALA A 77 26.92 -1.51 33.21
CA ALA A 77 27.53 -0.28 33.73
C ALA A 77 28.91 -0.55 34.35
N LYS A 78 29.04 -1.64 35.11
CA LYS A 78 30.33 -2.11 35.64
C LYS A 78 31.29 -2.52 34.52
N GLU A 79 30.82 -3.25 33.52
CA GLU A 79 31.59 -3.67 32.34
C GLU A 79 32.24 -2.45 31.67
N LEU A 80 31.50 -1.37 31.42
CA LEU A 80 32.07 -0.13 30.87
C LEU A 80 33.14 0.49 31.78
N ALA A 81 32.90 0.57 33.09
CA ALA A 81 33.86 1.12 34.03
C ALA A 81 35.17 0.32 34.08
N ASP A 82 35.08 -1.01 34.01
CA ASP A 82 36.24 -1.91 33.98
C ASP A 82 37.00 -1.78 32.66
N LEU A 83 36.31 -1.62 31.52
CA LEU A 83 36.92 -1.36 30.22
C LEU A 83 37.64 0.01 30.20
N ASP A 84 37.06 1.03 30.84
CA ASP A 84 37.69 2.35 30.98
C ASP A 84 38.96 2.28 31.82
N ALA A 85 38.92 1.58 32.95
CA ALA A 85 40.07 1.33 33.79
C ALA A 85 41.17 0.54 33.03
N TRP A 86 40.78 -0.44 32.23
CA TRP A 86 41.70 -1.18 31.37
C TRP A 86 42.34 -0.27 30.31
N THR A 87 41.56 0.59 29.65
CA THR A 87 42.07 1.56 28.68
C THR A 87 43.07 2.53 29.29
N GLN A 88 42.79 3.03 30.50
CA GLN A 88 43.69 3.95 31.21
C GLN A 88 45.01 3.30 31.63
N LYS A 89 44.96 2.06 32.16
CA LYS A 89 46.16 1.35 32.64
C LYS A 89 47.00 0.77 31.50
N PHE A 90 46.35 0.28 30.45
CA PHE A 90 46.99 -0.41 29.33
C PHE A 90 46.48 0.13 27.98
N PRO A 91 46.79 1.40 27.62
CA PRO A 91 46.32 2.00 26.37
C PRO A 91 46.79 1.22 25.14
N ASP A 92 48.07 0.84 25.11
CA ASP A 92 48.69 0.07 24.01
C ASP A 92 48.62 -1.45 24.20
N SER A 93 47.53 -1.96 24.78
CA SER A 93 47.31 -3.41 24.94
C SER A 93 47.32 -4.14 23.60
N ASP A 94 47.91 -5.33 23.54
CA ASP A 94 47.78 -6.25 22.40
C ASP A 94 46.32 -6.73 22.21
N TYR A 95 45.52 -6.64 23.27
CA TYR A 95 44.10 -7.02 23.32
C TYR A 95 43.16 -5.81 23.12
N LYS A 96 43.67 -4.65 22.69
CA LYS A 96 42.87 -3.42 22.51
C LYS A 96 41.70 -3.58 21.53
N ASP A 97 41.82 -4.48 20.55
CA ASP A 97 40.74 -4.75 19.59
C ASP A 97 39.65 -5.65 20.19
N ASP A 98 40.03 -6.59 21.08
CA ASP A 98 39.07 -7.34 21.88
C ASP A 98 38.35 -6.38 22.83
N ARG A 99 39.09 -5.47 23.48
CA ARG A 99 38.52 -4.39 24.32
C ARG A 99 37.53 -3.52 23.55
N ALA A 100 37.86 -3.11 22.32
CA ALA A 100 36.95 -2.34 21.46
C ALA A 100 35.66 -3.12 21.12
N TYR A 101 35.76 -4.43 20.92
CA TYR A 101 34.59 -5.29 20.74
C TYR A 101 33.74 -5.39 22.02
N LEU A 102 34.37 -5.50 23.20
CA LEU A 102 33.65 -5.50 24.48
C LEU A 102 32.92 -4.17 24.71
N TYR A 103 33.56 -3.04 24.42
CA TYR A 103 32.88 -1.73 24.46
C TYR A 103 31.67 -1.68 23.53
N LEU A 104 31.82 -2.17 22.29
CA LEU A 104 30.72 -2.25 21.33
C LEU A 104 29.54 -3.07 21.89
N GLN A 105 29.81 -4.22 22.52
CA GLN A 105 28.78 -5.07 23.13
C GLN A 105 28.13 -4.39 24.34
N ALA A 106 28.92 -3.88 25.29
CA ALA A 106 28.42 -3.19 26.47
C ALA A 106 27.54 -1.98 26.11
N CYS A 107 27.97 -1.16 25.13
CA CYS A 107 27.18 -0.05 24.61
C CYS A 107 25.88 -0.51 23.95
N ALA A 108 25.88 -1.63 23.23
CA ALA A 108 24.66 -2.19 22.65
C ALA A 108 23.66 -2.61 23.74
N LYS A 109 24.14 -3.31 24.78
CA LYS A 109 23.33 -3.77 25.92
C LYS A 109 22.77 -2.61 26.76
N LEU A 110 23.50 -1.49 26.81
CA LEU A 110 23.06 -0.25 27.46
C LEU A 110 22.24 0.67 26.55
N ASN A 111 21.82 0.20 25.37
CA ASN A 111 21.04 0.96 24.39
C ASN A 111 21.70 2.31 24.01
N GLN A 112 23.00 2.29 23.75
CA GLN A 112 23.81 3.44 23.31
C GLN A 112 24.21 3.30 21.82
N PRO A 113 23.27 3.42 20.87
CA PRO A 113 23.51 3.06 19.47
C PRO A 113 24.59 3.93 18.80
N ALA A 114 24.74 5.19 19.20
CA ALA A 114 25.81 6.05 18.70
C ALA A 114 27.21 5.53 19.06
N LYS A 115 27.38 5.03 20.30
CA LYS A 115 28.64 4.44 20.78
C LYS A 115 28.92 3.09 20.12
N VAL A 116 27.89 2.29 19.86
CA VAL A 116 28.03 1.06 19.05
C VAL A 116 28.61 1.38 17.67
N LEU A 117 28.12 2.43 17.02
CA LEU A 117 28.64 2.85 15.71
C LEU A 117 30.07 3.38 15.80
N GLU A 118 30.43 4.10 16.86
CA GLU A 118 31.79 4.59 17.09
C GLU A 118 32.79 3.43 17.17
N TYR A 119 32.61 2.50 18.11
CA TYR A 119 33.49 1.35 18.28
C TYR A 119 33.42 0.38 17.10
N GLY A 120 32.23 0.21 16.51
CA GLY A 120 32.05 -0.57 15.30
C GLY A 120 32.81 0.00 14.10
N SER A 121 32.88 1.33 13.98
CA SER A 121 33.65 2.00 12.93
C SER A 121 35.15 1.78 13.14
N GLN A 122 35.62 1.93 14.38
CA GLN A 122 37.01 1.63 14.76
C GLN A 122 37.39 0.20 14.37
N LEU A 123 36.56 -0.79 14.69
CA LEU A 123 36.80 -2.19 14.35
C LEU A 123 36.76 -2.42 12.83
N MET A 124 35.69 -2.00 12.15
CA MET A 124 35.53 -2.20 10.70
C MET A 124 36.53 -1.43 9.84
N SER A 125 37.26 -0.45 10.40
CA SER A 125 38.37 0.22 9.72
C SER A 125 39.60 -0.68 9.54
N LYS A 126 39.60 -1.85 10.18
CA LYS A 126 40.69 -2.83 10.16
C LYS A 126 40.26 -4.14 9.49
N ASP A 127 41.23 -5.02 9.26
CA ASP A 127 40.95 -6.38 8.81
C ASP A 127 40.40 -7.24 9.97
N LEU A 128 39.08 -7.27 10.11
CA LEU A 128 38.40 -8.04 11.15
C LEU A 128 38.69 -9.54 11.06
N ASN A 129 38.95 -10.06 9.86
CA ASN A 129 39.29 -11.46 9.68
C ASN A 129 40.69 -11.76 10.25
N ALA A 130 41.62 -10.81 10.16
CA ALA A 130 42.93 -10.92 10.81
C ALA A 130 42.86 -10.74 12.33
N ILE A 131 42.06 -9.77 12.82
CA ILE A 131 41.90 -9.48 14.26
C ILE A 131 41.24 -10.63 15.00
N PHE A 132 40.16 -11.16 14.44
CA PHE A 132 39.37 -12.24 15.03
C PHE A 132 39.72 -13.60 14.40
N ASN A 133 41.00 -13.78 14.07
CA ASN A 133 41.55 -15.04 13.63
C ASN A 133 42.03 -15.84 14.85
N GLY A 134 41.39 -16.98 15.11
CA GLY A 134 41.80 -17.88 16.17
C GLY A 134 41.29 -19.29 15.93
N PRO A 135 41.79 -20.29 16.69
CA PRO A 135 41.24 -21.64 16.64
C PRO A 135 39.74 -21.60 16.96
N GLY A 136 38.96 -22.50 16.36
CA GLY A 136 37.49 -22.52 16.53
C GLY A 136 37.01 -22.77 17.96
N THR A 137 37.92 -23.14 18.87
CA THR A 137 37.68 -23.31 20.31
C THR A 137 37.89 -22.03 21.12
N GLU A 138 38.53 -21.01 20.57
CA GLU A 138 38.73 -19.72 21.23
C GLU A 138 37.42 -18.93 21.27
N GLN A 139 37.14 -18.31 22.41
CA GLN A 139 35.93 -17.52 22.63
C GLN A 139 36.27 -16.12 23.11
N LEU A 140 35.46 -15.15 22.72
CA LEU A 140 35.47 -13.78 23.20
C LEU A 140 34.05 -13.39 23.63
N ALA A 141 33.88 -13.03 24.90
CA ALA A 141 32.56 -12.74 25.49
C ALA A 141 31.52 -13.84 25.26
N GLY A 142 31.90 -15.11 25.45
CA GLY A 142 31.00 -16.26 25.29
C GLY A 142 30.64 -16.61 23.84
N LEU A 143 31.26 -15.95 22.85
CA LEU A 143 31.06 -16.22 21.42
C LEU A 143 32.33 -16.81 20.80
N PRO A 144 32.23 -17.80 19.89
CA PRO A 144 33.38 -18.26 19.12
C PRO A 144 34.09 -17.08 18.44
N ILE A 145 35.42 -17.01 18.53
CA ILE A 145 36.18 -15.84 18.07
C ILE A 145 35.90 -15.49 16.60
N LYS A 146 35.74 -16.51 15.74
CA LYS A 146 35.43 -16.31 14.32
C LYS A 146 34.01 -15.74 14.07
N LEU A 147 33.08 -15.92 15.02
CA LEU A 147 31.73 -15.37 14.97
C LEU A 147 31.70 -13.89 15.39
N THR A 148 32.69 -13.44 16.17
CA THR A 148 32.83 -12.04 16.61
C THR A 148 32.81 -11.06 15.45
N MET A 149 33.49 -11.38 14.34
CA MET A 149 33.49 -10.55 13.13
C MET A 149 32.06 -10.32 12.60
N LEU A 150 31.26 -11.39 12.47
CA LEU A 150 29.87 -11.26 12.02
C LEU A 150 29.05 -10.47 13.05
N ASN A 151 29.30 -10.67 14.34
CA ASN A 151 28.59 -9.94 15.38
C ASN A 151 28.90 -8.42 15.36
N VAL A 152 30.13 -8.02 15.01
CA VAL A 152 30.48 -6.60 14.79
C VAL A 152 29.63 -6.02 13.67
N PHE A 153 29.61 -6.66 12.50
CA PHE A 153 28.82 -6.17 11.37
C PHE A 153 27.32 -6.13 11.68
N TYR A 154 26.82 -7.14 12.38
CA TYR A 154 25.44 -7.20 12.83
C TYR A 154 25.07 -6.06 13.78
N SER A 155 25.88 -5.85 14.80
CA SER A 155 25.67 -4.80 15.79
C SER A 155 25.65 -3.41 15.13
N VAL A 156 26.56 -3.16 14.20
CA VAL A 156 26.61 -1.90 13.45
C VAL A 156 25.39 -1.72 12.55
N ALA A 157 25.03 -2.74 11.77
CA ALA A 157 23.87 -2.69 10.87
C ALA A 157 22.58 -2.38 11.63
N LEU A 158 22.35 -3.07 12.75
CA LEU A 158 21.17 -2.90 13.58
C LEU A 158 21.14 -1.52 14.25
N ASN A 159 22.24 -1.10 14.88
CA ASN A 159 22.26 0.16 15.63
C ASN A 159 22.21 1.38 14.71
N ALA A 160 22.74 1.31 13.48
CA ALA A 160 22.61 2.39 12.50
C ALA A 160 21.14 2.70 12.16
N ALA A 161 20.26 1.69 12.16
CA ALA A 161 18.83 1.89 11.96
C ALA A 161 18.17 2.58 13.17
N ASN A 162 18.68 2.30 14.38
CA ASN A 162 18.10 2.73 15.64
C ASN A 162 18.65 4.07 16.17
N VAL A 163 19.77 4.60 15.64
CA VAL A 163 20.28 5.93 16.04
C VAL A 163 19.24 7.02 15.72
N PRO A 164 18.76 7.79 16.71
CA PRO A 164 17.93 8.97 16.45
C PRO A 164 18.73 10.02 15.68
N GLY A 165 18.16 10.56 14.58
CA GLY A 165 18.85 11.57 13.77
C GLY A 165 20.15 11.10 13.13
N ALA A 166 20.23 9.83 12.75
CA ALA A 166 21.42 9.24 12.15
C ALA A 166 21.94 10.07 10.96
N THR A 167 23.24 10.37 10.98
CA THR A 167 23.92 11.07 9.89
C THR A 167 24.04 10.19 8.65
N ALA A 168 24.23 10.79 7.47
CA ALA A 168 24.47 10.05 6.23
C ALA A 168 25.65 9.06 6.35
N ASN A 169 26.71 9.44 7.08
CA ASN A 169 27.86 8.57 7.34
C ASN A 169 27.50 7.35 8.21
N GLN A 170 26.66 7.54 9.24
CA GLN A 170 26.20 6.43 10.09
C GLN A 170 25.29 5.47 9.33
N LEU A 171 24.42 5.98 8.45
CA LEU A 171 23.59 5.12 7.57
C LEU A 171 24.44 4.33 6.58
N ALA A 172 25.40 5.00 5.92
CA ALA A 172 26.33 4.35 5.01
C ALA A 172 27.19 3.29 5.73
N GLN A 173 27.58 3.55 6.97
CA GLN A 173 28.29 2.58 7.81
C GLN A 173 27.42 1.35 8.09
N GLY A 174 26.15 1.54 8.48
CA GLY A 174 25.20 0.45 8.65
C GLY A 174 24.99 -0.38 7.38
N GLN A 175 24.88 0.29 6.23
CA GLN A 175 24.71 -0.37 4.93
C GLN A 175 25.91 -1.22 4.55
N ARG A 176 27.14 -0.69 4.75
CA ARG A 176 28.37 -1.46 4.54
C ARG A 176 28.43 -2.69 5.44
N ALA A 177 28.06 -2.54 6.70
CA ALA A 177 28.05 -3.65 7.65
C ALA A 177 27.01 -4.73 7.27
N ALA A 178 25.79 -4.34 6.91
CA ALA A 178 24.76 -5.27 6.47
C ALA A 178 25.16 -5.99 5.16
N ARG A 179 25.81 -5.29 4.22
CA ARG A 179 26.33 -5.91 3.01
C ARG A 179 27.45 -6.92 3.30
N ALA A 180 28.37 -6.57 4.21
CA ALA A 180 29.40 -7.49 4.66
C ALA A 180 28.81 -8.77 5.26
N LEU A 181 27.71 -8.69 6.02
CA LEU A 181 27.01 -9.89 6.51
C LEU A 181 26.48 -10.78 5.37
N VAL A 182 25.83 -10.19 4.36
CA VAL A 182 25.32 -10.93 3.20
C VAL A 182 26.46 -11.66 2.48
N ASP A 183 27.63 -11.03 2.39
CA ASP A 183 28.79 -11.56 1.68
C ASP A 183 29.60 -12.59 2.50
N LEU A 184 29.65 -12.44 3.83
CA LEU A 184 30.49 -13.24 4.72
C LEU A 184 29.75 -14.37 5.43
N ALA A 185 28.45 -14.22 5.73
CA ALA A 185 27.70 -15.26 6.43
C ALA A 185 27.72 -16.60 5.66
N PRO A 186 27.49 -16.67 4.34
CA PRO A 186 27.56 -17.94 3.60
C PRO A 186 28.95 -18.61 3.67
N LYS A 187 30.03 -17.84 3.82
CA LYS A 187 31.40 -18.35 3.96
C LYS A 187 31.68 -18.86 5.37
N TYR A 188 31.01 -18.30 6.37
CA TYR A 188 31.12 -18.72 7.75
C TYR A 188 30.27 -19.95 8.05
N PHE A 189 29.01 -19.97 7.63
CA PHE A 189 28.05 -21.05 7.90
C PHE A 189 28.27 -22.28 6.99
N THR A 190 29.49 -22.82 7.01
CA THR A 190 29.91 -24.05 6.33
C THR A 190 29.96 -25.21 7.32
N PRO A 191 29.98 -26.48 6.86
CA PRO A 191 30.11 -27.64 7.76
C PRO A 191 31.33 -27.58 8.68
N GLY A 192 32.44 -27.00 8.22
CA GLY A 192 33.69 -26.92 8.99
C GLY A 192 33.66 -25.97 10.19
N ASN A 193 32.75 -24.99 10.19
CA ASN A 193 32.55 -24.07 11.33
C ASN A 193 31.32 -24.44 12.17
N LYS A 194 30.63 -25.54 11.84
CA LYS A 194 29.46 -25.98 12.57
C LYS A 194 29.86 -26.45 13.98
N PRO A 195 29.24 -25.93 15.05
CA PRO A 195 29.51 -26.37 16.40
C PRO A 195 29.12 -27.84 16.65
N ALA A 196 29.85 -28.52 17.54
CA ALA A 196 29.48 -29.85 17.99
C ALA A 196 28.09 -29.82 18.67
N GLY A 197 27.22 -30.78 18.33
CA GLY A 197 25.85 -30.85 18.84
C GLY A 197 24.80 -30.08 18.01
N GLN A 198 25.20 -29.27 17.03
CA GLN A 198 24.26 -28.65 16.08
C GLN A 198 23.92 -29.60 14.92
N THR A 199 22.64 -29.65 14.54
CA THR A 199 22.20 -30.37 13.34
C THR A 199 22.53 -29.57 12.09
N ASP A 200 22.68 -30.25 10.95
CA ASP A 200 22.93 -29.56 9.67
C ASP A 200 21.79 -28.61 9.30
N ALA A 201 20.54 -29.01 9.57
CA ALA A 201 19.36 -28.20 9.31
C ALA A 201 19.35 -26.91 10.16
N ALA A 202 19.63 -27.01 11.45
CA ALA A 202 19.68 -25.85 12.34
C ALA A 202 20.84 -24.90 11.98
N TRP A 203 21.99 -25.44 11.58
CA TRP A 203 23.13 -24.64 11.13
C TRP A 203 22.85 -23.89 9.83
N ALA A 204 22.25 -24.56 8.84
CA ALA A 204 21.84 -23.92 7.59
C ALA A 204 20.76 -22.85 7.81
N ALA A 205 19.79 -23.12 8.69
CA ALA A 205 18.75 -22.16 9.05
C ALA A 205 19.33 -20.90 9.72
N ALA A 206 20.31 -21.05 10.62
CA ALA A 206 20.98 -19.92 11.25
C ALA A 206 21.72 -19.03 10.23
N GLY A 207 22.43 -19.63 9.26
CA GLY A 207 23.08 -18.87 8.19
C GLY A 207 22.09 -18.12 7.30
N ALA A 208 20.98 -18.77 6.93
CA ALA A 208 19.91 -18.14 6.16
C ALA A 208 19.24 -16.98 6.92
N ASP A 209 19.04 -17.13 8.24
CA ASP A 209 18.47 -16.11 9.11
C ASP A 209 19.38 -14.87 9.20
N VAL A 210 20.70 -15.05 9.35
CA VAL A 210 21.66 -13.93 9.34
C VAL A 210 21.60 -13.14 8.03
N VAL A 211 21.59 -13.83 6.90
CA VAL A 211 21.49 -13.18 5.57
C VAL A 211 20.15 -12.46 5.42
N SER A 212 19.05 -13.08 5.87
CA SER A 212 17.71 -12.49 5.84
C SER A 212 17.65 -11.20 6.65
N LYS A 213 18.09 -11.23 7.92
CA LYS A 213 18.14 -10.06 8.80
C LYS A 213 19.04 -8.95 8.26
N ALA A 214 20.17 -9.30 7.65
CA ALA A 214 21.06 -8.32 7.02
C ALA A 214 20.35 -7.59 5.85
N ARG A 215 19.65 -8.32 4.98
CA ARG A 215 18.84 -7.72 3.90
C ARG A 215 17.73 -6.83 4.45
N THR A 216 17.04 -7.24 5.51
CA THR A 216 16.03 -6.42 6.19
C THR A 216 16.64 -5.13 6.74
N ALA A 217 17.82 -5.19 7.37
CA ALA A 217 18.53 -4.01 7.87
C ALA A 217 18.91 -3.04 6.74
N MET A 218 19.36 -3.56 5.58
CA MET A 218 19.67 -2.73 4.40
C MET A 218 18.45 -1.91 3.95
N VAL A 219 17.27 -2.53 3.87
CA VAL A 219 16.02 -1.85 3.51
C VAL A 219 15.63 -0.83 4.59
N ALA A 220 15.68 -1.20 5.87
CA ALA A 220 15.33 -0.31 6.97
C ALA A 220 16.21 0.97 6.98
N LEU A 221 17.52 0.81 6.75
CA LEU A 221 18.47 1.93 6.64
C LEU A 221 18.14 2.83 5.44
N ALA A 222 17.74 2.25 4.30
CA ALA A 222 17.36 3.00 3.11
C ALA A 222 16.06 3.81 3.29
N LEU A 223 15.13 3.30 4.08
CA LEU A 223 13.85 3.98 4.36
C LEU A 223 13.96 5.09 5.39
N LYS A 224 14.99 5.07 6.24
CA LYS A 224 15.14 5.99 7.36
C LYS A 224 15.09 7.47 6.98
N PRO A 225 15.77 7.95 5.91
CA PRO A 225 15.64 9.35 5.49
C PRO A 225 14.20 9.74 5.16
N GLY A 226 13.42 8.84 4.54
CA GLY A 226 12.00 9.08 4.22
C GLY A 226 11.13 9.10 5.48
N LEU A 227 11.38 8.20 6.43
CA LEU A 227 10.69 8.20 7.73
C LEU A 227 11.00 9.45 8.57
N ASP A 228 12.22 9.97 8.48
CA ASP A 228 12.59 11.22 9.14
C ASP A 228 11.95 12.44 8.46
N ALA A 229 11.89 12.46 7.13
CA ALA A 229 11.12 13.47 6.38
C ALA A 229 9.62 13.41 6.72
N GLN A 230 9.05 12.21 6.87
CA GLN A 230 7.66 12.02 7.26
C GLN A 230 7.34 12.61 8.63
N GLN A 231 8.22 12.40 9.62
CA GLN A 231 8.07 13.01 10.95
C GLN A 231 8.10 14.54 10.90
N LYS A 232 8.92 15.09 9.99
CA LYS A 232 9.02 16.54 9.75
C LYS A 232 7.90 17.08 8.85
N LYS A 233 7.02 16.22 8.33
CA LYS A 233 6.00 16.55 7.31
C LYS A 233 6.61 17.16 6.04
N ASP A 234 7.85 16.79 5.72
CA ASP A 234 8.57 17.19 4.51
C ASP A 234 8.17 16.26 3.36
N CYS A 235 7.22 16.71 2.54
CA CYS A 235 6.67 15.92 1.45
C CYS A 235 7.68 15.66 0.30
N PRO A 236 8.38 16.69 -0.22
CA PRO A 236 9.46 16.47 -1.20
C PRO A 236 10.55 15.53 -0.68
N GLY A 237 10.93 15.67 0.60
CA GLY A 237 11.91 14.79 1.25
C GLY A 237 11.44 13.33 1.35
N GLN A 238 10.16 13.10 1.69
CA GLN A 238 9.58 11.76 1.72
C GLN A 238 9.60 11.10 0.34
N GLU A 239 9.08 11.78 -0.67
CA GLU A 239 9.02 11.23 -2.03
C GLU A 239 10.41 10.88 -2.53
N THR A 240 11.36 11.81 -2.41
CA THR A 240 12.74 11.62 -2.87
C THR A 240 13.40 10.43 -2.17
N ALA A 241 13.28 10.35 -0.85
CA ALA A 241 13.91 9.30 -0.06
C ALA A 241 13.27 7.92 -0.29
N PHE A 242 11.94 7.81 -0.29
CA PHE A 242 11.26 6.53 -0.51
C PHE A 242 11.40 6.06 -1.96
N SER A 243 11.41 6.97 -2.94
CA SER A 243 11.70 6.65 -4.33
C SER A 243 13.13 6.13 -4.49
N LYS A 244 14.11 6.74 -3.83
CA LYS A 244 15.49 6.21 -3.80
C LYS A 244 15.54 4.83 -3.15
N ALA A 245 14.88 4.63 -2.01
CA ALA A 245 14.85 3.33 -1.35
C ALA A 245 14.24 2.25 -2.24
N LEU A 246 13.16 2.54 -2.97
CA LEU A 246 12.56 1.61 -3.91
C LEU A 246 13.46 1.35 -5.12
N ALA A 247 14.18 2.35 -5.62
CA ALA A 247 15.15 2.17 -6.70
C ALA A 247 16.33 1.28 -6.30
N ASP A 248 16.86 1.47 -5.08
CA ASP A 248 17.95 0.65 -4.54
C ASP A 248 17.47 -0.78 -4.20
N TYR A 249 16.21 -0.94 -3.82
CA TYR A 249 15.60 -2.22 -3.42
C TYR A 249 14.27 -2.46 -4.15
N PRO A 250 14.31 -2.75 -5.47
CA PRO A 250 13.10 -2.81 -6.29
C PRO A 250 12.11 -3.86 -5.82
N TYR A 251 12.55 -4.94 -5.16
CA TYR A 251 11.65 -5.98 -4.65
C TYR A 251 11.13 -5.72 -3.22
N SER A 252 11.48 -4.59 -2.60
CA SER A 252 10.99 -4.27 -1.26
C SER A 252 9.52 -3.82 -1.31
N GLY A 253 8.64 -4.69 -0.83
CA GLY A 253 7.23 -4.36 -0.66
C GLY A 253 7.03 -3.25 0.38
N LEU A 254 7.91 -3.19 1.39
CA LEU A 254 7.90 -2.12 2.36
C LEU A 254 8.26 -0.76 1.72
N ALA A 255 9.29 -0.70 0.87
CA ALA A 255 9.64 0.54 0.18
C ALA A 255 8.53 1.02 -0.77
N ALA A 256 7.94 0.09 -1.53
CA ALA A 256 6.79 0.38 -2.39
C ALA A 256 5.61 0.93 -1.57
N TYR A 257 5.26 0.27 -0.46
CA TYR A 257 4.18 0.72 0.42
C TYR A 257 4.42 2.12 0.97
N GLN A 258 5.63 2.41 1.48
CA GLN A 258 5.95 3.73 2.04
C GLN A 258 5.92 4.82 0.97
N LEU A 259 6.44 4.55 -0.23
CA LEU A 259 6.34 5.48 -1.35
C LEU A 259 4.88 5.77 -1.71
N GLY A 260 4.06 4.73 -1.89
CA GLY A 260 2.66 4.90 -2.25
C GLY A 260 1.85 5.67 -1.18
N VAL A 261 2.08 5.38 0.10
CA VAL A 261 1.47 6.16 1.20
C VAL A 261 1.92 7.62 1.16
N ALA A 262 3.22 7.88 0.98
CA ALA A 262 3.76 9.23 0.90
C ALA A 262 3.11 10.01 -0.26
N LEU A 263 3.07 9.43 -1.46
CA LEU A 263 2.45 10.02 -2.65
C LEU A 263 0.97 10.36 -2.43
N LEU A 264 0.18 9.46 -1.83
CA LEU A 264 -1.24 9.77 -1.51
C LEU A 264 -1.39 10.87 -0.47
N SER A 265 -0.49 10.94 0.51
CA SER A 265 -0.59 11.87 1.64
C SER A 265 -0.09 13.28 1.29
N CYS A 266 0.84 13.38 0.36
CA CYS A 266 1.57 14.61 0.04
C CYS A 266 1.13 15.29 -1.25
N GLU A 267 0.59 14.55 -2.22
CA GLU A 267 0.29 15.04 -3.57
C GLU A 267 -1.22 15.00 -3.85
N VAL A 268 -2.03 15.45 -2.88
CA VAL A 268 -3.49 15.49 -3.00
C VAL A 268 -3.88 16.34 -4.21
N GLY A 269 -4.49 15.72 -5.21
CA GLY A 269 -4.97 16.38 -6.42
C GLY A 269 -4.04 16.25 -7.64
N ASN A 270 -2.89 15.57 -7.52
CA ASN A 270 -2.06 15.23 -8.69
C ASN A 270 -2.41 13.82 -9.23
N PRO A 271 -3.08 13.70 -10.39
CA PRO A 271 -3.56 12.40 -10.90
C PRO A 271 -2.45 11.39 -11.21
N ASP A 272 -1.29 11.86 -11.68
CA ASP A 272 -0.16 11.00 -12.03
C ASP A 272 0.45 10.40 -10.76
N LYS A 273 0.59 11.22 -9.71
CA LYS A 273 1.06 10.76 -8.39
C LYS A 273 0.08 9.82 -7.72
N VAL A 274 -1.22 10.07 -7.85
CA VAL A 274 -2.27 9.15 -7.35
C VAL A 274 -2.19 7.79 -8.05
N SER A 275 -2.01 7.78 -9.36
CA SER A 275 -1.90 6.55 -10.15
C SER A 275 -0.63 5.77 -9.78
N GLN A 276 0.51 6.46 -9.66
CA GLN A 276 1.75 5.86 -9.15
C GLN A 276 1.57 5.32 -7.73
N ALA A 277 0.88 6.05 -6.86
CA ALA A 277 0.69 5.61 -5.49
C ALA A 277 -0.13 4.32 -5.38
N LEU A 278 -1.23 4.23 -6.13
CA LEU A 278 -2.05 3.03 -6.20
C LEU A 278 -1.28 1.86 -6.79
N TRP A 279 -0.42 2.11 -7.79
CA TRP A 279 0.49 1.11 -8.33
C TRP A 279 1.42 0.54 -7.25
N GLU A 280 2.12 1.38 -6.50
CA GLU A 280 3.08 0.91 -5.49
C GLU A 280 2.41 0.21 -4.31
N ILE A 281 1.24 0.66 -3.87
CA ILE A 281 0.48 -0.02 -2.81
C ILE A 281 -0.05 -1.38 -3.33
N ALA A 282 -0.54 -1.43 -4.56
CA ALA A 282 -0.98 -2.68 -5.19
C ALA A 282 0.17 -3.68 -5.31
N ARG A 283 1.35 -3.20 -5.70
CA ARG A 283 2.58 -3.97 -5.74
C ARG A 283 2.96 -4.51 -4.37
N ALA A 284 3.00 -3.66 -3.36
CA ALA A 284 3.30 -4.06 -1.99
C ALA A 284 2.33 -5.14 -1.46
N SER A 285 1.03 -5.02 -1.78
CA SER A 285 0.00 -5.99 -1.38
C SER A 285 0.10 -7.35 -2.09
N SER A 286 0.84 -7.43 -3.20
CA SER A 286 0.88 -8.60 -4.07
C SER A 286 2.23 -9.33 -4.06
N LEU A 287 3.29 -8.68 -3.57
CA LEU A 287 4.62 -9.28 -3.47
C LEU A 287 4.67 -10.38 -2.41
N ASP A 288 5.42 -11.43 -2.70
CA ASP A 288 5.74 -12.51 -1.76
C ASP A 288 6.42 -11.95 -0.49
N PRO A 289 5.81 -12.10 0.71
CA PRO A 289 6.37 -11.64 1.98
C PRO A 289 7.81 -12.08 2.22
N ALA A 290 8.14 -13.31 1.85
CA ALA A 290 9.47 -13.88 2.05
C ALA A 290 10.55 -13.17 1.21
N LYS A 291 10.14 -12.45 0.16
CA LYS A 291 11.02 -11.73 -0.76
C LYS A 291 10.92 -10.22 -0.61
N SER A 292 9.80 -9.73 -0.06
CA SER A 292 9.46 -8.30 -0.06
C SER A 292 9.90 -7.55 1.20
N GLY A 293 10.32 -8.30 2.24
CA GLY A 293 10.67 -7.72 3.53
C GLY A 293 9.44 -7.27 4.35
N LEU A 294 8.24 -7.67 3.93
CA LEU A 294 7.02 -7.51 4.69
C LEU A 294 6.77 -8.75 5.56
N GLU A 295 6.26 -8.56 6.77
CA GLU A 295 5.82 -9.68 7.58
C GLU A 295 4.46 -10.18 7.07
N PRO A 296 4.20 -11.50 7.03
CA PRO A 296 2.92 -12.04 6.55
C PRO A 296 1.69 -11.44 7.26
N LYS A 297 1.82 -11.08 8.55
CA LYS A 297 0.75 -10.45 9.34
C LYS A 297 0.37 -9.05 8.86
N ASP A 298 1.24 -8.37 8.13
CA ASP A 298 1.04 -6.99 7.69
C ASP A 298 0.25 -6.90 6.38
N LEU A 299 0.32 -7.95 5.54
CA LEU A 299 -0.33 -7.99 4.22
C LEU A 299 -1.83 -7.70 4.25
N PRO A 300 -2.65 -8.31 5.15
CA PRO A 300 -4.08 -8.05 5.17
C PRO A 300 -4.41 -6.57 5.42
N GLY A 301 -3.59 -5.89 6.23
CA GLY A 301 -3.73 -4.46 6.50
C GLY A 301 -3.42 -3.60 5.28
N ILE A 302 -2.37 -3.95 4.53
CA ILE A 302 -2.00 -3.27 3.28
C ILE A 302 -3.08 -3.48 2.21
N GLU A 303 -3.59 -4.70 2.06
CA GLU A 303 -4.66 -5.01 1.10
C GLU A 303 -5.95 -4.25 1.44
N SER A 304 -6.36 -4.24 2.71
CA SER A 304 -7.53 -3.49 3.16
C SER A 304 -7.36 -1.99 2.90
N TYR A 305 -6.16 -1.45 3.15
CA TYR A 305 -5.86 -0.05 2.85
C TYR A 305 -5.97 0.24 1.36
N LEU A 306 -5.38 -0.60 0.50
CA LEU A 306 -5.47 -0.48 -0.95
C LEU A 306 -6.91 -0.43 -1.44
N LYS A 307 -7.73 -1.42 -1.05
CA LYS A 307 -9.16 -1.49 -1.42
C LYS A 307 -9.88 -0.20 -1.07
N LYS A 308 -9.69 0.28 0.15
CA LYS A 308 -10.30 1.52 0.64
C LYS A 308 -9.87 2.75 -0.17
N VAL A 309 -8.57 2.93 -0.42
CA VAL A 309 -8.09 4.11 -1.15
C VAL A 309 -8.44 4.04 -2.63
N TYR A 310 -8.38 2.85 -3.24
CA TYR A 310 -8.77 2.62 -4.62
C TYR A 310 -10.26 2.92 -4.81
N ALA A 311 -11.15 2.32 -4.02
CA ALA A 311 -12.59 2.57 -4.12
C ALA A 311 -12.95 4.04 -3.84
N ARG A 312 -12.23 4.73 -2.95
CA ARG A 312 -12.42 6.17 -2.73
C ARG A 312 -12.07 7.01 -3.97
N ILE A 313 -11.04 6.62 -4.73
CA ILE A 313 -10.56 7.36 -5.91
C ILE A 313 -11.37 6.96 -7.15
N HIS A 314 -11.45 5.65 -7.43
CA HIS A 314 -12.09 5.06 -8.60
C HIS A 314 -13.63 5.01 -8.48
N GLY A 315 -14.18 4.99 -7.27
CA GLY A 315 -15.62 4.86 -7.01
C GLY A 315 -16.12 3.42 -6.90
N SER A 316 -15.27 2.42 -7.18
CA SER A 316 -15.55 0.99 -7.05
C SER A 316 -14.24 0.19 -6.91
N GLU A 317 -14.32 -1.12 -6.69
CA GLU A 317 -13.15 -2.03 -6.76
C GLU A 317 -12.91 -2.60 -8.17
N GLU A 318 -13.67 -2.14 -9.17
CA GLU A 318 -13.53 -2.59 -10.56
C GLU A 318 -12.11 -2.29 -11.08
N GLY A 319 -11.46 -3.30 -11.67
CA GLY A 319 -10.09 -3.20 -12.17
C GLY A 319 -8.98 -3.35 -11.11
N LEU A 320 -9.31 -3.43 -9.81
CA LEU A 320 -8.31 -3.52 -8.75
C LEU A 320 -7.45 -4.80 -8.82
N ASP A 321 -8.06 -5.95 -9.12
CA ASP A 321 -7.31 -7.20 -9.27
C ASP A 321 -6.37 -7.17 -10.47
N GLN A 322 -6.78 -6.52 -11.56
CA GLN A 322 -5.94 -6.32 -12.74
C GLN A 322 -4.75 -5.39 -12.40
N LEU A 323 -5.00 -4.31 -11.66
CA LEU A 323 -3.94 -3.43 -11.15
C LEU A 323 -2.91 -4.23 -10.33
N LYS A 324 -3.36 -5.07 -9.39
CA LYS A 324 -2.49 -5.91 -8.56
C LYS A 324 -1.62 -6.85 -9.40
N GLN A 325 -2.21 -7.51 -10.39
CA GLN A 325 -1.48 -8.40 -11.29
C GLN A 325 -0.41 -7.67 -12.12
N GLN A 326 -0.75 -6.50 -12.68
CA GLN A 326 0.20 -5.68 -13.44
C GLN A 326 1.34 -5.17 -12.56
N ALA A 327 1.00 -4.66 -11.37
CA ALA A 327 1.96 -4.12 -10.42
C ALA A 327 2.92 -5.18 -9.86
N LEU A 328 2.45 -6.43 -9.71
CA LEU A 328 3.32 -7.56 -9.37
C LEU A 328 4.36 -7.85 -10.47
N GLY A 329 3.97 -7.69 -11.73
CA GLY A 329 4.81 -7.99 -12.90
C GLY A 329 5.86 -6.92 -13.24
N SER A 330 5.72 -5.68 -12.75
CA SER A 330 6.64 -4.59 -13.10
C SER A 330 6.98 -3.68 -11.90
N PRO A 331 8.27 -3.35 -11.68
CA PRO A 331 8.69 -2.44 -10.62
C PRO A 331 8.18 -1.00 -10.71
N ALA A 332 7.75 -0.56 -11.89
CA ALA A 332 7.23 0.78 -12.13
C ALA A 332 5.98 0.72 -13.01
N PRO A 333 5.08 1.71 -12.91
CA PRO A 333 3.91 1.78 -13.79
C PRO A 333 4.34 1.99 -15.25
N PRO A 334 3.59 1.43 -16.22
CA PRO A 334 3.79 1.73 -17.64
C PRO A 334 3.71 3.23 -17.92
N ALA A 335 4.39 3.67 -18.98
CA ALA A 335 4.31 5.08 -19.41
C ALA A 335 2.85 5.47 -19.70
N GLY A 336 2.42 6.61 -19.15
CA GLY A 336 1.05 7.11 -19.30
C GLY A 336 -0.01 6.34 -18.51
N PHE A 337 0.37 5.45 -17.59
CA PHE A 337 -0.56 4.74 -16.72
C PHE A 337 -1.42 5.70 -15.88
N LYS A 338 -2.73 5.49 -15.91
CA LYS A 338 -3.72 6.30 -15.17
C LYS A 338 -4.80 5.44 -14.57
N ILE A 339 -5.14 5.71 -13.31
CA ILE A 339 -6.37 5.23 -12.68
C ILE A 339 -7.44 6.30 -12.86
N LYS A 340 -8.57 5.92 -13.46
CA LYS A 340 -9.71 6.82 -13.61
C LYS A 340 -10.32 7.13 -12.24
N SER A 341 -10.69 8.38 -12.03
CA SER A 341 -11.48 8.80 -10.88
C SER A 341 -12.96 8.49 -11.06
N ALA A 342 -13.69 8.44 -9.94
CA ALA A 342 -15.15 8.31 -9.96
C ALA A 342 -15.83 9.42 -10.80
N THR A 343 -15.27 10.63 -10.79
CA THR A 343 -15.78 11.76 -11.58
C THR A 343 -15.56 11.54 -13.07
N GLU A 344 -14.36 11.11 -13.51
CA GLU A 344 -14.10 10.81 -14.91
C GLU A 344 -15.00 9.67 -15.41
N ILE A 345 -15.17 8.61 -14.60
CA ILE A 345 -16.08 7.49 -14.93
C ILE A 345 -17.52 7.98 -15.05
N ALA A 346 -17.98 8.83 -14.14
CA ALA A 346 -19.33 9.39 -14.19
C ALA A 346 -19.52 10.29 -15.42
N GLN A 347 -18.54 11.12 -15.76
CA GLN A 347 -18.56 11.97 -16.95
C GLN A 347 -18.57 11.15 -18.24
N GLU A 348 -17.75 10.10 -18.32
CA GLU A 348 -17.75 9.18 -19.48
C GLU A 348 -19.10 8.46 -19.61
N LYS A 349 -19.67 7.95 -18.51
CA LYS A 349 -21.00 7.32 -18.50
C LYS A 349 -22.09 8.29 -18.94
N GLN A 350 -22.04 9.53 -18.47
CA GLN A 350 -22.98 10.58 -18.88
C GLN A 350 -22.84 10.91 -20.37
N ALA A 351 -21.61 11.11 -20.86
CA ALA A 351 -21.36 11.40 -22.27
C ALA A 351 -21.80 10.24 -23.17
N GLU A 352 -21.56 8.99 -22.76
CA GLU A 352 -22.02 7.80 -23.50
C GLU A 352 -23.55 7.69 -23.47
N PHE A 353 -24.20 8.01 -22.35
CA PHE A 353 -25.65 8.07 -22.25
C PHE A 353 -26.24 9.13 -23.19
N GLU A 354 -25.68 10.34 -23.20
CA GLU A 354 -26.12 11.44 -24.09
C GLU A 354 -25.91 11.09 -25.56
N LYS A 355 -24.79 10.46 -25.89
CA LYS A 355 -24.47 10.01 -27.26
C LYS A 355 -25.40 8.90 -27.73
N SER A 356 -25.69 7.93 -26.86
CA SER A 356 -26.54 6.79 -27.19
C SER A 356 -28.04 7.10 -27.09
N ASN A 357 -28.42 8.14 -26.32
CA ASN A 357 -29.82 8.50 -26.05
C ASN A 357 -30.04 10.03 -26.12
N PRO A 358 -29.79 10.69 -27.26
CA PRO A 358 -29.80 12.15 -27.35
C PRO A 358 -31.18 12.77 -27.03
N GLN A 359 -32.27 12.14 -27.47
CA GLN A 359 -33.63 12.63 -27.22
C GLN A 359 -34.04 12.46 -25.75
N LEU A 360 -33.67 11.34 -25.13
CA LEU A 360 -33.93 11.10 -23.71
C LEU A 360 -33.09 12.05 -22.83
N ALA A 361 -31.83 12.27 -23.18
CA ALA A 361 -30.98 13.23 -22.47
C ALA A 361 -31.53 14.67 -22.55
N LEU A 362 -32.01 15.08 -23.73
CA LEU A 362 -32.70 16.36 -23.91
C LEU A 362 -33.92 16.46 -23.00
N TRP A 363 -34.79 15.43 -22.99
CA TRP A 363 -35.96 15.41 -22.14
C TRP A 363 -35.61 15.46 -20.65
N MET A 364 -34.63 14.67 -20.19
CA MET A 364 -34.17 14.69 -18.79
C MET A 364 -33.68 16.08 -18.37
N LYS A 365 -32.99 16.81 -19.26
CA LYS A 365 -32.58 18.19 -19.02
C LYS A 365 -33.79 19.13 -18.88
N ILE A 366 -34.76 19.04 -19.79
CA ILE A 366 -36.00 19.85 -19.75
C ILE A 366 -36.78 19.56 -18.47
N LYS A 367 -37.02 18.29 -18.17
CA LYS A 367 -37.74 17.83 -16.99
C LYS A 367 -37.04 18.28 -15.69
N GLY A 368 -35.72 18.18 -15.62
CA GLY A 368 -34.94 18.63 -14.48
C GLY A 368 -35.10 20.13 -14.19
N GLN A 369 -35.04 20.97 -15.23
CA GLN A 369 -35.25 22.42 -15.10
C GLN A 369 -36.68 22.75 -14.66
N LEU A 370 -37.68 22.07 -15.23
CA LEU A 370 -39.09 22.23 -14.86
C LEU A 370 -39.40 21.76 -13.42
N ALA A 371 -38.73 20.71 -12.95
CA ALA A 371 -38.92 20.18 -11.60
C ALA A 371 -38.26 21.04 -10.51
N ASP A 372 -37.29 21.89 -10.84
CA ASP A 372 -36.58 22.75 -9.88
C ASP A 372 -37.51 23.83 -9.28
N THR A 373 -37.05 24.47 -8.21
CA THR A 373 -37.67 25.61 -7.52
C THR A 373 -38.02 26.76 -8.46
N THR A 374 -37.21 27.00 -9.50
CA THR A 374 -37.44 28.02 -10.53
C THR A 374 -38.13 27.49 -11.79
N GLY A 375 -38.68 26.27 -11.77
CA GLY A 375 -39.22 25.62 -12.96
C GLY A 375 -40.33 26.38 -13.68
N GLU A 376 -41.19 27.09 -12.94
CA GLU A 376 -42.23 27.95 -13.54
C GLU A 376 -41.62 29.12 -14.33
N GLN A 377 -40.53 29.72 -13.81
CA GLN A 377 -39.84 30.81 -14.50
C GLN A 377 -39.13 30.30 -15.76
N TYR A 378 -38.50 29.12 -15.68
CA TYR A 378 -37.91 28.46 -16.85
C TYR A 378 -38.97 28.17 -17.92
N PHE A 379 -40.14 27.65 -17.52
CA PHE A 379 -41.25 27.41 -18.43
C PHE A 379 -41.68 28.70 -19.15
N GLN A 380 -42.04 29.75 -18.39
CA GLN A 380 -42.54 31.00 -18.97
C GLN A 380 -41.48 31.74 -19.81
N GLY A 381 -40.21 31.67 -19.42
CA GLY A 381 -39.14 32.47 -20.03
C GLY A 381 -38.41 31.80 -21.20
N GLN A 382 -38.37 30.47 -21.26
CA GLN A 382 -37.54 29.75 -22.22
C GLN A 382 -38.24 28.62 -22.98
N LEU A 383 -39.31 28.06 -22.43
CA LEU A 383 -39.92 26.84 -22.99
C LEU A 383 -41.29 27.07 -23.61
N LYS A 384 -42.11 27.93 -23.00
CA LYS A 384 -43.46 28.22 -23.47
C LYS A 384 -43.42 28.84 -24.86
N ASP A 385 -44.32 28.38 -25.72
CA ASP A 385 -44.49 28.85 -27.10
C ASP A 385 -43.23 28.67 -27.99
N THR A 386 -42.25 27.86 -27.55
CA THR A 386 -41.02 27.58 -28.27
C THR A 386 -40.97 26.11 -28.67
N ALA A 387 -40.82 25.82 -29.97
CA ALA A 387 -40.72 24.44 -30.45
C ALA A 387 -39.50 23.72 -29.84
N VAL A 388 -39.73 22.53 -29.29
CA VAL A 388 -38.64 21.67 -28.82
C VAL A 388 -38.19 20.72 -29.94
N PRO A 389 -36.90 20.35 -29.99
CA PRO A 389 -36.45 19.29 -30.87
C PRO A 389 -37.23 17.99 -30.65
N GLN A 390 -37.27 17.13 -31.67
CA GLN A 390 -38.04 15.88 -31.65
C GLN A 390 -37.76 15.06 -30.38
N LEU A 391 -38.83 14.67 -29.70
CA LEU A 391 -38.83 13.83 -28.50
C LEU A 391 -39.37 12.44 -28.82
N THR A 392 -39.07 11.50 -27.92
CA THR A 392 -39.46 10.09 -28.02
C THR A 392 -40.08 9.64 -26.72
N GLY A 393 -41.08 8.77 -26.80
CA GLY A 393 -41.83 8.36 -25.62
C GLY A 393 -42.84 7.26 -25.91
N THR A 394 -43.44 6.77 -24.85
CA THR A 394 -44.40 5.67 -24.86
C THR A 394 -45.80 6.20 -24.62
N LEU A 395 -46.75 5.83 -25.48
CA LEU A 395 -48.15 6.22 -25.30
C LEU A 395 -48.77 5.45 -24.12
N ILE A 396 -49.30 6.19 -23.15
CA ILE A 396 -49.97 5.65 -21.96
C ILE A 396 -51.48 5.68 -22.12
N GLU A 397 -52.02 6.80 -22.61
CA GLU A 397 -53.47 7.00 -22.75
C GLU A 397 -53.77 7.91 -23.94
N ALA A 398 -54.98 7.80 -24.51
CA ALA A 398 -55.42 8.63 -25.63
C ALA A 398 -56.92 8.97 -25.52
N THR A 399 -57.25 10.24 -25.71
CA THR A 399 -58.60 10.79 -25.49
C THR A 399 -59.09 11.60 -26.70
N PRO A 400 -60.29 11.31 -27.23
CA PRO A 400 -61.07 10.09 -27.03
C PRO A 400 -60.29 8.84 -27.50
N ALA A 401 -60.69 7.65 -27.07
CA ALA A 401 -59.96 6.40 -27.39
C ALA A 401 -59.87 6.06 -28.89
N CYS A 402 -60.72 6.65 -29.74
CA CYS A 402 -60.60 6.56 -31.20
C CYS A 402 -60.70 7.95 -31.81
N ARG A 403 -59.89 8.22 -32.84
CA ARG A 403 -59.69 9.59 -33.36
C ARG A 403 -59.30 10.55 -32.23
N SER A 404 -58.28 10.14 -31.48
CA SER A 404 -57.79 10.88 -30.32
C SER A 404 -57.30 12.26 -30.72
N LYS A 405 -57.53 13.24 -29.85
CA LYS A 405 -57.02 14.61 -29.98
C LYS A 405 -56.06 14.97 -28.83
N GLU A 406 -56.04 14.17 -27.77
CA GLU A 406 -55.11 14.28 -26.67
C GLU A 406 -54.41 12.94 -26.45
N LEU A 407 -53.09 12.96 -26.28
CA LEU A 407 -52.26 11.78 -26.01
C LEU A 407 -51.46 12.02 -24.73
N MET A 408 -51.51 11.09 -23.79
CA MET A 408 -50.69 11.12 -22.57
C MET A 408 -49.49 10.20 -22.76
N VAL A 409 -48.29 10.74 -22.57
CA VAL A 409 -47.02 10.12 -22.94
C VAL A 409 -46.11 10.04 -21.72
N ALA A 410 -45.42 8.91 -21.59
CA ALA A 410 -44.31 8.73 -20.67
C ALA A 410 -42.99 8.73 -21.45
N VAL A 411 -41.91 9.28 -20.89
CA VAL A 411 -40.55 9.15 -21.45
C VAL A 411 -39.69 8.41 -20.42
N PRO A 412 -39.77 7.08 -20.36
CA PRO A 412 -39.11 6.29 -19.33
C PRO A 412 -37.59 6.24 -19.51
N LEU A 413 -36.87 6.19 -18.38
CA LEU A 413 -35.51 5.66 -18.36
C LEU A 413 -35.54 4.16 -18.75
N PRO A 414 -34.45 3.59 -19.30
CA PRO A 414 -34.42 2.18 -19.74
C PRO A 414 -34.91 1.17 -18.69
N ASP A 415 -34.66 1.44 -17.40
CA ASP A 415 -35.03 0.56 -16.28
C ASP A 415 -36.21 1.11 -15.44
N ALA A 416 -37.05 1.98 -16.02
CA ALA A 416 -38.15 2.58 -15.28
C ALA A 416 -39.15 1.51 -14.75
N PRO A 417 -39.56 1.60 -13.48
CA PRO A 417 -40.54 0.67 -12.91
C PRO A 417 -41.92 0.86 -13.57
N LYS A 418 -42.66 -0.23 -13.74
CA LYS A 418 -44.03 -0.23 -14.27
C LYS A 418 -45.06 -0.17 -13.13
N PRO A 419 -46.25 0.46 -13.32
CA PRO A 419 -46.72 1.09 -14.55
C PRO A 419 -46.03 2.43 -14.83
N LEU A 420 -45.89 2.77 -16.12
CA LEU A 420 -45.29 4.03 -16.53
C LEU A 420 -46.19 5.21 -16.17
N GLN A 421 -45.58 6.31 -15.73
CA GLN A 421 -46.29 7.54 -15.39
C GLN A 421 -46.26 8.51 -16.57
N ALA A 422 -47.44 8.99 -16.98
CA ALA A 422 -47.54 10.04 -17.97
C ALA A 422 -46.98 11.35 -17.41
N GLU A 423 -46.20 12.05 -18.23
CA GLU A 423 -45.54 13.30 -17.88
C GLU A 423 -45.68 14.37 -18.97
N ILE A 424 -46.19 13.98 -20.14
CA ILE A 424 -46.47 14.89 -21.26
C ILE A 424 -47.90 14.65 -21.76
N THR A 425 -48.64 15.72 -21.99
CA THR A 425 -49.91 15.71 -22.72
C THR A 425 -49.70 16.37 -24.07
N LEU A 426 -49.88 15.62 -25.16
CA LEU A 426 -49.87 16.16 -26.52
C LEU A 426 -51.28 16.52 -26.95
N LYS A 427 -51.50 17.76 -27.36
CA LYS A 427 -52.74 18.25 -27.97
C LYS A 427 -52.57 18.34 -29.46
N LEU A 428 -53.37 17.59 -30.20
CA LEU A 428 -53.27 17.47 -31.64
C LEU A 428 -54.07 18.56 -32.35
N ASP A 429 -53.49 19.16 -33.38
CA ASP A 429 -54.18 20.09 -34.29
C ASP A 429 -55.42 19.44 -34.94
N LYS A 430 -55.30 18.15 -35.28
CA LYS A 430 -56.32 17.32 -35.91
C LYS A 430 -56.46 15.98 -35.17
N PRO A 431 -57.66 15.39 -35.14
CA PRO A 431 -57.84 14.05 -34.59
C PRO A 431 -57.03 13.00 -35.39
N LEU A 432 -56.49 11.98 -34.70
CA LEU A 432 -55.87 10.83 -35.36
C LEU A 432 -56.85 10.11 -36.32
N GLY A 433 -56.31 9.39 -37.31
CA GLY A 433 -57.12 8.64 -38.27
C GLY A 433 -57.85 7.41 -37.70
N GLY A 434 -57.44 6.94 -36.51
CA GLY A 434 -57.92 5.70 -35.89
C GLY A 434 -57.70 5.63 -34.39
N LYS A 435 -57.69 4.41 -33.84
CA LYS A 435 -57.36 4.11 -32.43
C LYS A 435 -55.85 3.87 -32.31
N PRO A 436 -55.10 4.67 -31.54
CA PRO A 436 -53.67 4.46 -31.36
C PRO A 436 -53.36 3.21 -30.52
N GLU A 437 -52.19 2.61 -30.76
CA GLU A 437 -51.67 1.47 -29.99
C GLU A 437 -50.95 1.95 -28.72
N PHE A 438 -51.36 1.45 -27.55
CA PHE A 438 -50.74 1.80 -26.26
C PHE A 438 -49.48 0.99 -25.99
N GLY A 439 -48.54 1.57 -25.25
CA GLY A 439 -47.29 0.92 -24.86
C GLY A 439 -46.23 0.86 -25.96
N ALA A 440 -46.54 1.36 -27.17
CA ALA A 440 -45.57 1.51 -28.25
C ALA A 440 -44.80 2.84 -28.11
N GLU A 441 -43.53 2.80 -28.50
CA GLU A 441 -42.67 3.98 -28.64
C GLU A 441 -42.97 4.73 -29.93
N PHE A 442 -43.00 6.06 -29.86
CA PHE A 442 -43.21 6.94 -30.99
C PHE A 442 -42.49 8.27 -30.79
N HIS A 443 -42.36 9.04 -31.86
CA HIS A 443 -41.65 10.33 -31.87
C HIS A 443 -42.62 11.47 -32.18
N TRP A 444 -42.36 12.65 -31.62
CA TRP A 444 -43.11 13.87 -31.95
C TRP A 444 -42.25 15.12 -31.85
N GLU A 445 -42.67 16.16 -32.56
CA GLU A 445 -42.25 17.54 -32.30
C GLU A 445 -43.44 18.32 -31.76
N GLY A 446 -43.22 19.15 -30.73
CA GLY A 446 -44.30 19.92 -30.12
C GLY A 446 -43.85 21.28 -29.61
N VAL A 447 -44.83 22.13 -29.33
CA VAL A 447 -44.67 23.46 -28.74
C VAL A 447 -45.29 23.44 -27.35
N PRO A 448 -44.52 23.57 -26.26
CA PRO A 448 -45.06 23.61 -24.90
C PRO A 448 -46.00 24.81 -24.66
N THR A 449 -47.20 24.53 -24.17
CA THR A 449 -48.27 25.54 -23.96
C THR A 449 -48.71 25.68 -22.51
N ALA A 450 -48.57 24.63 -21.70
CA ALA A 450 -48.82 24.69 -20.26
C ALA A 450 -47.90 23.74 -19.49
N PHE A 451 -47.63 24.06 -18.23
CA PHE A 451 -46.86 23.22 -17.31
C PHE A 451 -47.57 23.17 -15.96
N ALA A 452 -47.64 21.97 -15.37
CA ALA A 452 -48.05 21.74 -13.99
C ALA A 452 -46.93 20.97 -13.28
N LYS A 453 -46.52 21.45 -12.10
CA LYS A 453 -45.43 20.83 -11.34
C LYS A 453 -45.88 19.60 -10.55
N ASP A 454 -47.10 19.61 -10.02
CA ASP A 454 -47.65 18.51 -9.21
C ASP A 454 -49.16 18.30 -9.50
N PRO A 455 -49.57 17.17 -10.10
CA PRO A 455 -48.69 16.15 -10.69
C PRO A 455 -47.91 16.72 -11.89
N PHE A 456 -46.66 16.27 -12.07
CA PHE A 456 -45.81 16.75 -13.17
C PHE A 456 -46.47 16.48 -14.52
N MET A 457 -46.75 17.54 -15.28
CA MET A 457 -47.34 17.44 -16.61
C MET A 457 -46.93 18.62 -17.48
N LEU A 458 -46.27 18.33 -18.61
CA LEU A 458 -46.00 19.31 -19.66
C LEU A 458 -47.04 19.13 -20.78
N THR A 459 -47.84 20.15 -21.04
CA THR A 459 -48.77 20.16 -22.19
C THR A 459 -48.10 20.78 -23.39
N MET A 460 -48.18 20.10 -24.54
CA MET A 460 -47.60 20.56 -25.79
C MET A 460 -48.65 20.49 -26.90
N ASP A 461 -48.70 21.52 -27.74
CA ASP A 461 -49.42 21.44 -29.00
C ASP A 461 -48.53 20.74 -30.02
N THR A 462 -49.11 19.83 -30.81
CA THR A 462 -48.40 18.98 -31.77
C THR A 462 -49.21 18.87 -33.04
N GLU A 463 -48.57 19.10 -34.18
CA GLU A 463 -49.19 18.82 -35.47
C GLU A 463 -49.22 17.30 -35.69
N SER A 464 -50.37 16.78 -36.10
CA SER A 464 -50.56 15.34 -36.32
C SER A 464 -49.60 14.77 -37.36
N GLY A 465 -49.14 15.60 -38.31
CA GLY A 465 -48.14 15.25 -39.32
C GLY A 465 -46.70 15.17 -38.79
N LYS A 466 -46.45 15.67 -37.57
CA LYS A 466 -45.16 15.62 -36.88
C LYS A 466 -45.08 14.46 -35.88
N ILE A 467 -46.04 13.53 -35.92
CA ILE A 467 -46.03 12.29 -35.15
C ILE A 467 -45.51 11.17 -36.05
N GLU A 468 -44.45 10.50 -35.60
CA GLU A 468 -43.79 9.44 -36.36
C GLU A 468 -43.78 8.13 -35.54
N GLY A 469 -44.08 7.01 -36.19
CA GLY A 469 -44.05 5.68 -35.56
C GLY A 469 -45.28 5.31 -34.72
N LEU A 470 -46.21 6.24 -34.49
CA LEU A 470 -47.45 5.93 -33.77
C LEU A 470 -48.41 5.10 -34.63
N LYS A 471 -48.56 3.82 -34.31
CA LYS A 471 -49.48 2.92 -35.01
C LYS A 471 -50.92 3.20 -34.63
N THR A 472 -51.81 3.13 -35.62
CA THR A 472 -53.26 3.25 -35.40
C THR A 472 -54.02 2.12 -36.09
N THR A 473 -55.13 1.71 -35.50
CA THR A 473 -56.09 0.77 -36.08
C THR A 473 -57.39 1.48 -36.45
N PRO A 474 -58.15 0.99 -37.45
CA PRO A 474 -59.43 1.61 -37.81
C PRO A 474 -60.42 1.63 -36.64
N CYS A 475 -61.17 2.72 -36.49
CA CYS A 475 -62.29 2.74 -35.55
C CYS A 475 -63.37 1.76 -36.01
N THR A 476 -63.67 0.73 -35.21
CA THR A 476 -64.79 -0.16 -35.50
C THR A 476 -66.11 0.61 -35.36
N THR A 477 -66.82 0.78 -36.47
CA THR A 477 -68.26 1.11 -36.43
C THR A 477 -68.99 -0.13 -35.92
N ALA A 478 -69.74 -0.01 -34.82
CA ALA A 478 -70.69 -1.05 -34.42
C ALA A 478 -71.58 -1.43 -35.63
N PRO A 479 -71.91 -2.73 -35.85
CA PRO A 479 -72.75 -3.10 -36.98
C PRO A 479 -74.11 -2.42 -36.87
N ALA A 480 -74.52 -1.71 -37.92
CA ALA A 480 -75.85 -1.14 -38.02
C ALA A 480 -76.89 -2.26 -37.88
N GLY A 481 -77.76 -2.13 -36.88
CA GLY A 481 -78.76 -3.12 -36.52
C GLY A 481 -79.61 -3.57 -37.72
N ALA A 482 -79.76 -4.89 -37.84
CA ALA A 482 -80.71 -5.50 -38.75
C ALA A 482 -82.12 -4.95 -38.50
N LYS A 483 -82.71 -4.29 -39.51
CA LYS A 483 -84.13 -3.98 -39.55
C LYS A 483 -84.92 -5.29 -39.44
N LYS A 484 -85.62 -5.51 -38.32
CA LYS A 484 -86.66 -6.54 -38.21
C LYS A 484 -87.77 -6.25 -39.22
N GLY A 485 -87.80 -7.02 -40.30
CA GLY A 485 -88.96 -7.09 -41.20
C GLY A 485 -90.12 -7.77 -40.49
N THR A 486 -91.25 -7.07 -40.43
CA THR A 486 -92.56 -7.58 -39.98
C THR A 486 -93.07 -8.69 -40.90
N THR A 487 -93.30 -9.88 -40.35
CA THR A 487 -94.05 -10.97 -40.99
C THR A 487 -95.55 -10.74 -40.85
N LYS A 488 -96.27 -10.61 -41.97
CA LYS A 488 -97.74 -10.66 -42.05
C LYS A 488 -98.18 -12.13 -42.15
N LYS A 489 -99.16 -12.50 -41.33
CA LYS A 489 -99.95 -13.74 -41.40
C LYS A 489 -100.54 -13.98 -42.80
N LYS A 490 -100.56 -15.25 -43.21
CA LYS A 490 -101.74 -15.88 -43.81
C LYS A 490 -101.89 -17.28 -43.25
#